data_AF-A0A7C2P330-F1
#
_entry.id   AF-A0A7C2P330-F1
#
_cell.length_a   1.000
_cell.length_b   1.000
_cell.length_c   1.000
_cell.angle_alpha   90.00
_cell.angle_beta   90.00
_cell.angle_gamma   90.00
#
_symmetry.space_group_name_H-M   'P 1'
#
loop_
_entity.id
_entity.type
_entity.pdbx_description
1 polymer ?
#
loop_
_entity_poly.entity_id
_entity_poly.type
_entity_poly.pdbx_seq_one_letter_code
_entity_poly.pdbx_strand_id
1 'polypeptide(L)'
;MLLQIITLHNCRALESAAKILPAIDMPGISMPNFREMADVVRRANIYGPRDYRKIVEEAISFWKIETLEGLNEAGRKAQDKIMQIPKRLEKVAEYLERKTEKKSFSFELIYDRILVME
;
A
#
# COMPACT_ATOMS: atom_id res chain seq x y z
N MET A 1 20.93 2.21 7.65
CA MET A 1 20.93 1.06 6.72
C MET A 1 20.23 1.36 5.39
N LEU A 2 18.90 1.52 5.29
CA LEU A 2 18.21 1.75 4.00
C LEU A 2 18.63 3.04 3.28
N LEU A 3 18.76 4.17 4.00
CA LEU A 3 19.25 5.43 3.41
C LEU A 3 20.65 5.29 2.80
N GLN A 4 21.54 4.54 3.46
CA GLN A 4 22.90 4.27 2.95
C GLN A 4 22.87 3.46 1.65
N ILE A 5 21.94 2.50 1.53
CA ILE A 5 21.76 1.71 0.30
C ILE A 5 21.27 2.61 -0.84
N ILE A 6 20.35 3.53 -0.57
CA ILE A 6 19.87 4.48 -1.59
C ILE A 6 21.02 5.38 -2.07
N THR A 7 21.89 5.84 -1.17
CA THR A 7 23.05 6.67 -1.55
C THR A 7 24.10 5.90 -2.36
N LEU A 8 24.38 4.64 -2.00
CA LEU A 8 25.44 3.84 -2.63
C LEU A 8 24.98 3.10 -3.89
N HIS A 9 23.71 2.70 -3.94
CA HIS A 9 23.13 1.84 -4.98
C HIS A 9 21.73 2.32 -5.39
N ASN A 10 21.60 3.61 -5.73
CA ASN A 10 20.35 4.28 -6.08
C ASN A 10 19.47 3.51 -7.11
N CYS A 11 20.04 3.05 -8.23
CA CYS A 11 19.29 2.37 -9.28
C CYS A 11 18.67 1.06 -8.78
N ARG A 12 19.47 0.21 -8.12
CA ARG A 12 19.04 -1.09 -7.61
C ARG A 12 18.04 -0.95 -6.46
N ALA A 13 18.21 0.08 -5.64
CA ALA A 13 17.27 0.43 -4.59
C ALA A 13 15.91 0.79 -5.18
N LEU A 14 15.86 1.64 -6.22
CA LEU A 14 14.61 2.01 -6.90
C LEU A 14 13.96 0.82 -7.60
N GLU A 15 14.73 -0.03 -8.28
CA GLU A 15 14.17 -1.24 -8.90
C GLU A 15 13.52 -2.18 -7.88
N SER A 16 14.10 -2.30 -6.69
CA SER A 16 13.57 -3.11 -5.60
C SER A 16 12.32 -2.47 -5.00
N ALA A 17 12.36 -1.16 -4.72
CA ALA A 17 11.22 -0.42 -4.21
C ALA A 17 10.02 -0.47 -5.18
N ALA A 18 10.27 -0.36 -6.48
CA ALA A 18 9.23 -0.41 -7.52
C ALA A 18 8.54 -1.79 -7.66
N LYS A 19 9.11 -2.85 -7.08
CA LYS A 19 8.50 -4.18 -7.01
C LYS A 19 7.59 -4.33 -5.78
N ILE A 20 7.96 -3.70 -4.67
CA ILE A 20 7.30 -3.89 -3.36
C ILE A 20 6.21 -2.85 -3.12
N LEU A 21 6.48 -1.57 -3.39
CA LEU A 21 5.57 -0.45 -3.09
C LEU A 21 4.14 -0.57 -3.68
N PRO A 22 3.91 -1.14 -4.89
CA PRO A 22 2.55 -1.26 -5.42
C PRO A 22 1.66 -2.25 -4.68
N ALA A 23 2.23 -3.21 -3.96
CA ALA A 23 1.52 -4.31 -3.32
C ALA A 23 2.32 -4.83 -2.12
N ILE A 24 2.31 -4.08 -1.02
CA ILE A 24 2.81 -4.62 0.24
C ILE A 24 1.75 -5.60 0.77
N ASP A 25 2.05 -6.89 0.61
CA ASP A 25 1.30 -7.94 1.27
C ASP A 25 1.38 -7.72 2.79
N MET A 26 0.21 -7.62 3.41
CA MET A 26 0.12 -7.48 4.85
C MET A 26 0.61 -8.76 5.52
N PRO A 27 1.42 -8.65 6.60
CA PRO A 27 1.62 -9.78 7.49
C PRO A 27 0.26 -10.34 7.92
N GLY A 28 0.05 -11.64 7.71
CA GLY A 28 -1.24 -12.28 7.98
C GLY A 28 -2.17 -12.43 6.77
N ILE A 29 -1.73 -12.09 5.54
CA ILE A 29 -2.53 -12.35 4.31
C ILE A 29 -2.93 -13.82 4.14
N SER A 30 -2.16 -14.75 4.71
CA SER A 30 -2.42 -16.19 4.71
C SER A 30 -3.37 -16.66 5.82
N MET A 31 -3.81 -15.77 6.72
CA MET A 31 -4.76 -16.13 7.77
C MET A 31 -6.14 -16.45 7.19
N PRO A 32 -6.88 -17.40 7.78
CA PRO A 32 -8.29 -17.61 7.45
C PRO A 32 -9.08 -16.31 7.57
N ASN A 33 -9.99 -16.08 6.62
CA ASN A 33 -10.88 -14.92 6.58
C ASN A 33 -10.17 -13.54 6.60
N PHE A 34 -8.90 -13.48 6.19
CA PHE A 34 -8.15 -12.22 6.15
C PHE A 34 -8.84 -11.14 5.30
N ARG A 35 -9.45 -11.54 4.17
CA ARG A 35 -10.13 -10.59 3.27
C ARG A 35 -11.36 -9.98 3.91
N GLU A 36 -12.18 -10.77 4.61
CA GLU A 36 -13.31 -10.22 5.37
C GLU A 36 -12.83 -9.28 6.48
N MET A 37 -11.79 -9.67 7.23
CA MET A 37 -11.24 -8.84 8.30
C MET A 37 -10.65 -7.53 7.76
N ALA A 38 -9.91 -7.57 6.66
CA ALA A 38 -9.37 -6.37 6.01
C ALA A 38 -10.50 -5.43 5.53
N ASP A 39 -11.63 -5.96 5.07
CA ASP A 39 -12.82 -5.17 4.71
C ASP A 39 -13.43 -4.49 5.94
N VAL A 40 -13.53 -5.20 7.07
CA VAL A 40 -13.97 -4.63 8.37
C VAL A 40 -13.06 -3.51 8.84
N VAL A 41 -11.73 -3.74 8.86
CA VAL A 41 -10.72 -2.76 9.28
C VAL A 41 -10.77 -1.49 8.41
N ARG A 42 -10.92 -1.66 7.09
CA ARG A 42 -11.08 -0.55 6.15
C ARG A 42 -12.36 0.24 6.42
N ARG A 43 -13.51 -0.44 6.58
CA ARG A 43 -14.81 0.21 6.85
C ARG A 43 -14.85 0.90 8.22
N ALA A 44 -14.11 0.38 9.19
CA ALA A 44 -13.93 1.02 10.50
C ALA A 44 -12.99 2.23 10.47
N ASN A 45 -12.45 2.62 9.31
CA ASN A 45 -11.46 3.69 9.14
C ASN A 45 -10.20 3.49 9.99
N ILE A 46 -9.83 2.24 10.29
CA ILE A 46 -8.61 1.92 11.06
C ILE A 46 -7.40 1.91 10.12
N TYR A 47 -7.50 1.19 9.01
CA TYR A 47 -6.45 1.11 8.01
C TYR A 47 -7.01 0.69 6.65
N GLY A 48 -6.66 1.41 5.59
CA GLY A 48 -7.09 1.09 4.24
C GLY A 48 -6.19 1.63 3.13
N PRO A 49 -6.68 1.59 1.88
CA PRO A 49 -5.93 2.06 0.71
C PRO A 49 -5.48 3.52 0.80
N ARG A 50 -6.26 4.40 1.45
CA ARG A 50 -5.89 5.81 1.67
C ARG A 50 -4.72 5.97 2.63
N ASP A 51 -4.70 5.21 3.72
CA ASP A 51 -3.61 5.25 4.70
C ASP A 51 -2.33 4.68 4.08
N TYR A 52 -2.47 3.60 3.31
CA TYR A 52 -1.35 3.06 2.55
C TYR A 52 -0.79 4.06 1.54
N ARG A 53 -1.65 4.80 0.84
CA ARG A 53 -1.22 5.89 -0.06
C ARG A 53 -0.36 6.92 0.68
N LYS A 54 -0.80 7.38 1.85
CA LYS A 54 -0.04 8.36 2.68
C LYS A 54 1.33 7.82 3.08
N ILE A 55 1.41 6.55 3.49
CA ILE A 55 2.70 5.90 3.84
C ILE A 55 3.64 5.89 2.63
N VAL A 56 3.13 5.57 1.44
CA VAL A 56 3.94 5.58 0.21
C VAL A 56 4.39 6.99 -0.15
N GLU A 57 3.51 7.99 -0.05
CA GLU A 57 3.85 9.40 -0.28
C GLU A 57 4.94 9.89 0.69
N GLU A 58 4.83 9.55 1.98
CA GLU A 58 5.82 9.86 2.99
C GLU A 58 7.16 9.18 2.71
N ALA A 59 7.15 7.89 2.33
CA ALA A 59 8.38 7.17 1.98
C ALA A 59 9.08 7.77 0.75
N ILE A 60 8.32 8.13 -0.30
CA ILE A 60 8.85 8.81 -1.49
C ILE A 60 9.50 10.15 -1.11
N SER A 61 8.83 10.94 -0.27
CA SER A 61 9.32 12.24 0.19
C SER A 61 10.57 12.12 1.07
N PHE A 62 10.51 11.24 2.08
CA PHE A 62 11.60 11.01 3.03
C PHE A 62 12.89 10.55 2.35
N TRP A 63 12.78 9.67 1.34
CA TRP A 63 13.92 9.21 0.55
C TRP A 63 14.28 10.12 -0.63
N LYS A 64 13.53 11.21 -0.83
CA LYS A 64 13.73 12.17 -1.94
C LYS A 64 13.80 11.49 -3.30
N ILE A 65 12.95 10.48 -3.52
CA ILE A 65 13.02 9.64 -4.73
C ILE A 65 12.87 10.47 -6.00
N GLU A 66 12.03 11.50 -5.98
CA GLU A 66 11.80 12.40 -7.12
C GLU A 66 13.07 13.12 -7.59
N THR A 67 13.93 13.52 -6.65
CA THR A 67 15.13 14.32 -6.94
C THR A 67 16.39 13.47 -7.06
N LEU A 68 16.27 12.15 -7.15
CA LEU A 68 17.43 11.28 -7.34
C LEU A 68 17.98 11.41 -8.76
N GLU A 69 19.26 11.76 -8.85
CA GLU A 69 20.00 11.91 -10.10
C GLU A 69 21.05 10.80 -10.28
N GLY A 70 21.74 10.80 -11.42
CA GLY A 70 22.77 9.80 -11.72
C GLY A 70 22.21 8.38 -11.96
N LEU A 71 20.92 8.27 -12.30
CA LEU A 71 20.27 6.99 -12.56
C LEU A 71 20.60 6.47 -13.96
N ASN A 72 20.74 5.15 -14.09
CA ASN A 72 20.72 4.48 -15.39
C ASN A 72 19.28 4.35 -15.91
N GLU A 73 19.09 3.77 -17.10
CA GLU A 73 17.76 3.63 -17.72
C GLU A 73 16.77 2.84 -16.85
N ALA A 74 17.21 1.73 -16.26
CA ALA A 74 16.38 0.91 -15.38
C ALA A 74 15.97 1.68 -14.11
N GLY A 75 16.90 2.42 -13.52
CA GLY A 75 16.67 3.28 -12.35
C GLY A 75 15.66 4.39 -12.65
N ARG A 76 15.78 5.08 -13.80
CA ARG A 76 14.79 6.10 -14.23
C ARG A 76 13.41 5.50 -14.43
N LYS A 77 13.30 4.35 -15.12
CA LYS A 77 12.02 3.66 -15.31
C LYS A 77 11.40 3.23 -13.97
N ALA A 78 12.23 2.80 -13.01
CA ALA A 78 11.78 2.46 -11.67
C ALA A 78 11.31 3.71 -10.89
N GLN A 79 12.05 4.83 -10.98
CA GLN A 79 11.67 6.12 -10.43
C GLN A 79 10.29 6.56 -10.95
N ASP A 80 10.12 6.61 -12.27
CA ASP A 80 8.85 6.99 -12.91
C ASP A 80 7.70 6.10 -12.45
N LYS A 81 7.94 4.79 -12.37
CA LYS A 81 6.94 3.84 -11.89
C LYS A 81 6.56 4.12 -10.43
N ILE A 82 7.53 4.39 -9.56
CA ILE A 82 7.28 4.70 -8.14
C ILE A 82 6.46 5.99 -8.00
N MET A 83 6.81 7.04 -8.74
CA MET A 83 6.10 8.32 -8.70
C MET A 83 4.63 8.21 -9.14
N GLN A 84 4.26 7.16 -9.91
CA GLN A 84 2.88 6.90 -10.30
C GLN A 84 2.06 6.11 -9.27
N ILE A 85 2.70 5.50 -8.26
CA ILE A 85 2.03 4.62 -7.28
C ILE A 85 0.97 5.37 -6.47
N PRO A 86 1.22 6.56 -5.90
CA PRO A 86 0.21 7.27 -5.10
C PRO A 86 -1.09 7.51 -5.88
N LYS A 87 -0.98 7.94 -7.14
CA LYS A 87 -2.13 8.15 -8.02
C LYS A 87 -2.90 6.86 -8.31
N ARG A 88 -2.20 5.72 -8.43
CA ARG A 88 -2.83 4.42 -8.61
C ARG A 88 -3.58 3.98 -7.35
N LEU A 89 -2.97 4.15 -6.17
CA LEU A 89 -3.58 3.82 -4.89
C LEU A 89 -4.82 4.69 -4.63
N GLU A 90 -4.81 5.95 -5.04
CA GLU A 90 -5.99 6.81 -4.93
C GLU A 90 -7.17 6.28 -5.75
N LYS A 91 -6.94 5.89 -7.01
CA LYS A 91 -7.99 5.29 -7.84
C LYS A 91 -8.54 4.00 -7.23
N VAL A 92 -7.70 3.21 -6.57
CA VAL A 92 -8.12 1.99 -5.87
C VAL A 92 -8.99 2.34 -4.66
N ALA A 93 -8.60 3.35 -3.87
CA ALA A 93 -9.38 3.84 -2.74
C ALA A 93 -10.78 4.31 -3.20
N GLU A 94 -10.84 5.20 -4.19
CA GLU A 94 -12.08 5.73 -4.75
C GLU A 94 -12.99 4.60 -5.28
N TYR A 95 -12.40 3.62 -5.97
CA TYR A 95 -13.14 2.48 -6.50
C TYR A 95 -13.77 1.63 -5.39
N LEU A 96 -13.04 1.37 -4.31
CA LEU A 96 -13.53 0.60 -3.18
C LEU A 96 -14.62 1.36 -2.42
N GLU A 97 -14.47 2.66 -2.24
CA GLU A 97 -15.48 3.53 -1.64
C GLU A 97 -16.78 3.52 -2.44
N ARG A 98 -16.71 3.65 -3.77
CA ARG A 98 -17.89 3.60 -4.65
C ARG A 98 -18.62 2.26 -4.63
N LYS A 99 -17.89 1.17 -4.37
CA LYS A 99 -18.44 -0.20 -4.27
C LYS A 99 -18.80 -0.60 -2.84
N THR A 100 -18.59 0.28 -1.87
CA THR A 100 -18.89 -0.03 -0.48
C THR A 100 -20.40 0.00 -0.31
N GLU A 101 -20.97 -1.20 -0.24
CA GLU A 101 -22.37 -1.43 0.13
C GLU A 101 -22.42 -2.00 1.54
N LYS A 102 -23.59 -1.86 2.19
CA LYS A 102 -23.85 -2.43 3.51
C LYS A 102 -23.58 -3.94 3.49
N LYS A 103 -22.75 -4.41 4.43
CA LYS A 103 -22.31 -5.80 4.48
C LYS A 103 -22.30 -6.31 5.92
N SER A 104 -22.67 -7.58 6.07
CA SER A 104 -22.62 -8.29 7.34
C SER A 104 -21.43 -9.22 7.38
N PHE A 105 -20.77 -9.30 8.52
CA PHE A 105 -19.62 -10.16 8.78
C PHE A 105 -19.89 -11.00 10.03
N SER A 106 -19.27 -12.19 10.06
CA SER A 106 -19.26 -13.06 11.24
C SER A 106 -17.88 -13.70 11.34
N PHE A 107 -17.36 -13.83 12.55
CA PHE A 107 -16.07 -14.44 12.81
C PHE A 107 -16.14 -15.29 14.08
N GLU A 108 -15.41 -16.40 14.09
CA GLU A 108 -15.23 -17.24 15.29
C GLU A 108 -14.70 -16.43 16.48
N LEU A 109 -13.81 -15.47 16.23
CA LEU A 109 -13.23 -14.56 17.23
C LEU A 109 -14.29 -13.81 18.05
N ILE A 110 -15.46 -13.55 17.46
CA ILE A 110 -16.56 -12.85 18.13
C ILE A 110 -17.73 -13.77 18.48
N TYR A 111 -17.48 -15.08 18.55
CA TYR A 111 -18.48 -16.12 18.83
C TYR A 111 -19.64 -16.10 17.83
N ASP A 112 -19.30 -15.97 16.53
CA ASP A 112 -20.24 -15.92 15.41
C ASP A 112 -21.33 -14.83 15.51
N ARG A 113 -21.06 -13.78 16.29
CA ARG A 113 -21.92 -12.59 16.32
C ARG A 113 -21.88 -11.87 14.98
N ILE A 114 -23.02 -11.33 14.56
CA ILE A 114 -23.15 -10.60 13.31
C ILE A 114 -22.73 -9.15 13.50
N LEU A 115 -21.70 -8.73 12.78
CA LEU A 115 -21.28 -7.34 12.65
C LEU A 115 -21.86 -6.77 11.35
N VAL A 116 -22.66 -5.71 11.45
CA VAL A 116 -23.20 -4.99 10.28
C VAL A 116 -22.41 -3.71 10.09
N MET A 117 -21.86 -3.50 8.91
CA MET A 117 -21.08 -2.30 8.58
C MET A 117 -21.65 -1.62 7.34
N GLU A 118 -21.58 -0.29 7.35
CA GLU A 118 -21.89 0.55 6.20
C GLU A 118 -20.78 0.49 5.15
#